data_AF-A0A820SYK5-F1
#
_entry.id   AF-A0A820SYK5-F1
#
_cell.length_a   1.000
_cell.length_b   1.000
_cell.length_c   1.000
_cell.angle_alpha   90.00
_cell.angle_beta   90.00
_cell.angle_gamma   90.00
#
_symmetry.space_group_name_H-M   'P 1'
#
loop_
_entity.id
_entity.type
_entity.pdbx_description
1 polymer ?
#
loop_
_entity_poly.entity_id
_entity_poly.type
_entity_poly.pdbx_seq_one_letter_code
_entity_poly.pdbx_strand_id
1 'polypeptide(L)'
;SKRQLVKNQWANDDCQVICATIAFGMGIDKPNVRFVIHLSMPKSIEGYYQESGRAGRDGEISYCYLFFCYQDLVKMKRLIL
;
A
#
# COMPACT_ATOMS: atom_id res chain seq x y z
N SER A 1 19.45 6.75 4.90
CA SER A 1 19.40 5.46 4.19
C SER A 1 18.63 5.63 2.88
N LYS A 2 18.83 4.74 1.88
CA LYS A 2 18.08 4.78 0.61
C LYS A 2 16.55 4.79 0.81
N ARG A 3 16.07 4.04 1.81
CA ARG A 3 14.66 4.01 2.22
C ARG A 3 14.12 5.38 2.65
N GLN A 4 14.87 6.12 3.47
CA GLN A 4 14.45 7.45 3.93
C GLN A 4 14.41 8.46 2.78
N LEU A 5 15.39 8.39 1.85
CA LEU A 5 15.43 9.26 0.68
C LEU A 5 14.16 9.08 -0.17
N VAL A 6 13.82 7.84 -0.52
CA VAL A 6 12.61 7.53 -1.31
C VAL A 6 11.34 7.96 -0.59
N LYS A 7 11.27 7.73 0.74
CA LYS A 7 10.12 8.18 1.55
C LYS A 7 9.96 9.70 1.50
N ASN A 8 11.06 10.44 1.60
CA ASN A 8 11.04 11.91 1.57
C ASN A 8 10.67 12.45 0.19
N GLN A 9 11.24 11.89 -0.89
CA GLN A 9 10.89 12.27 -2.27
C GLN A 9 9.39 12.09 -2.54
N TRP A 10 8.80 10.98 -2.09
CA TRP A 10 7.37 10.76 -2.25
C TRP A 10 6.51 11.64 -1.33
N ALA A 11 6.97 11.91 -0.10
CA ALA A 11 6.27 12.83 0.80
C ALA A 11 6.20 14.24 0.21
N ASN A 12 7.29 14.71 -0.42
CA ASN A 12 7.44 16.03 -1.03
C ASN A 12 6.92 16.12 -2.47
N ASP A 13 6.27 15.08 -2.98
CA ASP A 13 5.74 15.02 -4.36
C ASP A 13 6.82 15.04 -5.48
N ASP A 14 8.10 14.87 -5.14
CA ASP A 14 9.20 14.62 -6.10
C ASP A 14 9.09 13.22 -6.75
N CYS A 15 8.32 12.33 -6.13
CA CYS A 15 8.02 10.99 -6.63
C CYS A 15 6.51 10.73 -6.51
N GLN A 16 5.85 10.42 -7.63
CA GLN A 16 4.40 10.23 -7.65
C GLN A 16 3.96 8.86 -7.10
N VAL A 17 4.77 7.82 -7.29
CA VAL A 17 4.40 6.43 -6.97
C VAL A 17 5.53 5.72 -6.25
N ILE A 18 5.20 5.04 -5.16
CA ILE A 18 6.07 4.08 -4.51
C ILE A 18 5.52 2.67 -4.68
N CYS A 19 6.37 1.75 -5.14
CA CYS A 19 6.12 0.31 -5.05
C CYS A 19 6.72 -0.21 -3.73
N ALA A 20 5.91 -0.83 -2.89
CA ALA A 20 6.31 -1.22 -1.55
C ALA A 20 5.71 -2.56 -1.11
N THR A 21 6.38 -3.22 -0.17
CA THR A 21 5.79 -4.28 0.66
C THR A 21 5.18 -3.68 1.93
N ILE A 22 4.49 -4.51 2.72
CA ILE A 22 3.88 -4.14 4.02
C ILE A 22 4.87 -3.39 4.95
N ALA A 23 6.17 -3.71 4.83
CA ALA A 23 7.22 -3.07 5.61
C ALA A 23 7.30 -1.54 5.43
N PHE A 24 6.73 -0.96 4.37
CA PHE A 24 6.70 0.49 4.16
C PHE A 24 5.71 1.21 5.09
N GLY A 25 4.69 0.50 5.62
CA GLY A 25 3.51 1.12 6.20
C GLY A 25 3.67 1.87 7.54
N MET A 26 4.65 1.57 8.38
CA MET A 26 4.75 2.26 9.68
C MET A 26 5.27 3.70 9.52
N GLY A 27 4.55 4.67 10.09
CA GLY A 27 4.98 6.08 10.11
C GLY A 27 4.87 6.80 8.77
N ILE A 28 3.90 6.42 7.94
CA ILE A 28 3.48 7.20 6.77
C ILE A 28 2.20 7.94 7.13
N ASP A 29 2.26 9.25 6.96
CA ASP A 29 1.14 10.16 7.17
C ASP A 29 1.11 11.24 6.08
N LYS A 30 1.05 10.80 4.82
CA LYS A 30 0.80 11.69 3.69
C LYS A 30 -0.72 11.80 3.53
N PRO A 31 -1.32 12.99 3.69
CA PRO A 31 -2.77 13.13 3.71
C PRO A 31 -3.39 12.91 2.31
N ASN A 32 -2.65 13.32 1.27
CA ASN A 32 -3.15 13.44 -0.10
C ASN A 32 -2.86 12.22 -1.01
N VAL A 33 -2.95 11.00 -0.47
CA VAL A 33 -2.79 9.78 -1.27
C VAL A 33 -4.06 9.50 -2.07
N ARG A 34 -3.96 9.53 -3.40
CA ARG A 34 -5.11 9.36 -4.32
C ARG A 34 -5.42 7.93 -4.70
N PHE A 35 -4.44 7.05 -4.66
CA PHE A 35 -4.62 5.64 -4.97
C PHE A 35 -3.77 4.75 -4.09
N VAL A 36 -4.35 3.63 -3.67
CA VAL A 36 -3.64 2.47 -3.13
C VAL A 36 -3.97 1.28 -4.03
N ILE A 37 -2.92 0.65 -4.57
CA ILE A 37 -3.06 -0.46 -5.52
C ILE A 37 -2.43 -1.72 -4.92
N HIS A 38 -3.23 -2.75 -4.72
CA HIS A 38 -2.78 -4.06 -4.29
C HIS A 38 -2.59 -4.93 -5.54
N LEU A 39 -1.32 -5.23 -5.86
CA LEU A 39 -0.93 -6.12 -6.96
C LEU A 39 -1.01 -7.61 -6.59
N SER A 40 -1.22 -7.91 -5.32
CA SER A 40 -1.37 -9.27 -4.82
C SER A 40 -2.38 -9.27 -3.68
N MET A 41 -2.99 -10.42 -3.42
CA MET A 41 -3.97 -10.54 -2.35
C MET A 41 -3.35 -10.23 -0.97
N PRO A 42 -3.99 -9.33 -0.18
CA PRO A 42 -3.63 -9.09 1.22
C PRO A 42 -3.76 -10.37 2.04
N LYS A 43 -2.95 -10.49 3.11
CA LYS A 43 -2.94 -11.68 3.98
C LYS A 43 -4.21 -11.84 4.81
N SER A 44 -4.94 -10.75 5.04
CA SER A 44 -6.22 -10.73 5.75
C SER A 44 -7.03 -9.49 5.36
N ILE A 45 -8.31 -9.48 5.76
CA ILE A 45 -9.20 -8.34 5.55
C ILE A 45 -8.75 -7.14 6.39
N GLU A 46 -8.27 -7.37 7.61
CA GLU A 46 -7.75 -6.32 8.50
C GLU A 46 -6.48 -5.70 7.92
N GLY A 47 -5.60 -6.53 7.34
CA GLY A 47 -4.42 -6.08 6.62
C GLY A 47 -4.81 -5.18 5.44
N TYR A 48 -5.75 -5.63 4.61
CA TYR A 48 -6.30 -4.82 3.52
C TYR A 48 -6.88 -3.49 4.02
N TYR A 49 -7.66 -3.51 5.10
CA TYR A 49 -8.27 -2.31 5.67
C TYR A 49 -7.19 -1.32 6.14
N GLN A 50 -6.16 -1.79 6.83
CA GLN A 50 -5.04 -0.95 7.28
C GLN A 50 -4.22 -0.38 6.11
N GLU A 51 -3.98 -1.19 5.07
CA GLU A 51 -3.20 -0.81 3.90
C GLU A 51 -3.95 0.20 3.02
N SER A 52 -5.21 -0.11 2.69
CA SER A 52 -6.11 0.76 1.91
C SER A 52 -6.46 2.06 2.63
N GLY A 53 -6.58 2.06 3.96
CA GLY A 53 -6.84 3.25 4.80
C GLY A 53 -5.73 4.31 4.81
N ARG A 54 -4.71 4.16 3.96
CA ARG A 54 -3.72 5.21 3.67
C ARG A 54 -4.19 6.19 2.62
N ALA A 55 -5.15 5.80 1.78
CA ALA A 55 -5.77 6.66 0.79
C ALA A 55 -6.65 7.73 1.46
N GLY A 56 -6.69 8.94 0.90
CA GLY A 56 -7.74 9.92 1.20
C GLY A 56 -7.81 10.42 2.64
N ARG A 57 -6.69 10.53 3.36
CA ARG A 57 -6.68 11.04 4.74
C ARG A 57 -7.03 12.52 4.86
N ASP A 58 -6.98 13.25 3.74
CA ASP A 58 -7.49 14.62 3.59
C ASP A 58 -9.02 14.70 3.43
N GLY A 59 -9.72 13.57 3.30
CA GLY A 59 -11.18 13.53 3.10
C GLY A 59 -11.62 13.68 1.64
N GLU A 60 -10.68 13.89 0.72
CA GLU A 60 -10.96 13.98 -0.72
C GLU A 60 -11.10 12.60 -1.36
N ILE A 61 -11.73 12.55 -2.54
CA ILE A 61 -11.94 11.31 -3.28
C ILE A 61 -10.59 10.60 -3.52
N SER A 62 -10.57 9.30 -3.20
CA SER A 62 -9.44 8.42 -3.41
C SER A 62 -9.90 7.01 -3.74
N TYR A 63 -9.01 6.20 -4.33
CA TYR A 63 -9.36 4.89 -4.85
C TYR A 63 -8.47 3.79 -4.29
N CYS A 64 -9.09 2.66 -3.97
CA CYS A 64 -8.40 1.46 -3.52
C CYS A 64 -8.68 0.34 -4.53
N TYR A 65 -7.65 -0.08 -5.26
CA TYR A 65 -7.74 -1.15 -6.25
C TYR A 65 -7.10 -2.42 -5.72
N LEU A 66 -7.76 -3.56 -5.95
CA LEU A 66 -7.24 -4.89 -5.69
C LEU A 66 -7.27 -5.70 -6.99
N PHE A 67 -6.09 -6.03 -7.52
CA PHE A 67 -5.97 -6.94 -8.65
C PHE A 67 -5.99 -8.38 -8.14
N PHE A 68 -7.11 -9.05 -8.36
CA PHE A 68 -7.29 -10.43 -7.93
C PHE A 68 -6.64 -11.41 -8.90
N CYS A 69 -5.83 -12.33 -8.37
CA CYS A 69 -5.31 -13.48 -9.10
C CYS A 69 -5.44 -14.74 -8.23
N TYR A 70 -6.04 -15.81 -8.77
CA TYR A 70 -6.20 -17.07 -8.04
C TYR A 70 -4.86 -17.70 -7.63
N GLN A 71 -3.78 -17.48 -8.40
CA GLN A 71 -2.46 -17.98 -8.06
C GLN A 71 -1.90 -17.37 -6.77
N ASP A 72 -2.33 -16.16 -6.41
CA ASP A 72 -1.89 -15.51 -5.18
C ASP A 72 -2.46 -16.20 -3.94
N LEU A 73 -3.68 -16.75 -4.03
CA LEU A 73 -4.25 -17.58 -2.96
C LEU A 73 -3.40 -18.82 -2.69
N VAL A 74 -2.94 -19.48 -3.75
CA VAL A 74 -2.10 -20.69 -3.63
C VAL A 74 -0.74 -20.35 -3.02
N LYS A 75 -0.11 -19.26 -3.48
CA LYS A 75 1.16 -18.78 -2.92
C LYS A 75 1.02 -18.38 -1.45
N MET A 76 -0.04 -17.67 -1.11
CA MET A 76 -0.32 -17.22 0.25
C MET A 76 -0.53 -18.40 1.20
N LYS A 77 -1.30 -19.42 0.78
CA LYS A 77 -1.48 -20.65 1.57
C LYS A 77 -0.15 -21.32 1.90
N ARG A 78 0.81 -21.39 0.96
CA ARG A 78 2.15 -21.98 1.18
C ARG A 78 3.07 -21.17 2.12
N LEU A 79 2.79 -19.88 2.32
CA LEU A 79 3.60 -19.01 3.17
C LEU A 79 3.05 -18.91 4.61
N ILE A 80 1.80 -19.31 4.80
CA ILE A 80 1.09 -19.26 6.09
C ILE A 80 0.95 -20.65 6.70
N LEU A 81 0.76 -21.69 5.87
CA LEU A 81 0.73 -23.11 6.23
C LEU A 81 2.06 -23.76 5.85
#